data_AF-A0A945DUS2-F1
#
_entry.id   AF-A0A945DUS2-F1
#
_cell.length_a   1.000
_cell.length_b   1.000
_cell.length_c   1.000
_cell.angle_alpha   90.00
_cell.angle_beta   90.00
_cell.angle_gamma   90.00
#
_symmetry.space_group_name_H-M   'P 1'
#
loop_
_entity.id
_entity.type
_entity.pdbx_description
1 polymer ?
#
loop_
_entity_poly.entity_id
_entity_poly.type
_entity_poly.pdbx_seq_one_letter_code
_entity_poly.pdbx_strand_id
1 'polypeptide(L)' 'MISGIAKKETPTEAKVRVGDERLLKVSEEAGNKVRSLLERQGRPGGVLRVAVVGGGCSGLQYKLDLQDT' A
#
# COMPACT_ATOMS: atom_id res chain seq x y z
N MET A 1 -16.84 -5.10 42.11
CA MET A 1 -15.50 -4.93 41.52
C MET A 1 -15.61 -5.33 40.06
N ILE A 2 -15.67 -4.35 39.17
CA ILE A 2 -15.90 -4.53 37.73
C ILE A 2 -14.56 -4.42 36.99
N SER A 3 -14.10 -5.51 36.38
CA SER A 3 -13.09 -5.44 35.33
C SER A 3 -13.69 -6.09 34.10
N GLY A 4 -14.28 -5.23 33.27
CA GLY A 4 -14.83 -5.57 31.97
C GLY A 4 -13.69 -5.95 31.02
N ILE A 5 -13.88 -7.09 30.37
CA ILE A 5 -13.04 -7.63 29.32
C ILE A 5 -13.07 -6.63 28.14
N ALA A 6 -11.93 -6.03 27.84
CA ALA A 6 -11.76 -5.18 26.66
C ALA A 6 -12.00 -6.03 25.40
N LYS A 7 -13.12 -5.76 24.71
CA LYS A 7 -13.41 -6.30 23.39
C LYS A 7 -12.31 -5.86 22.42
N LYS A 8 -11.61 -6.83 21.85
CA LYS A 8 -10.71 -6.66 20.71
C LYS A 8 -11.60 -6.30 19.52
N GLU A 9 -11.62 -5.03 19.13
CA GLU A 9 -12.36 -4.59 17.95
C GLU A 9 -11.70 -5.18 16.71
N THR A 10 -12.36 -6.18 16.12
CA THR A 10 -12.02 -6.75 14.83
C THR A 10 -12.05 -5.64 13.79
N PRO A 11 -10.96 -5.41 13.03
CA PRO A 11 -10.97 -4.35 12.03
C PRO A 11 -12.04 -4.64 10.99
N THR A 12 -13.03 -3.74 10.91
CA THR A 12 -14.08 -3.67 9.90
C THR A 12 -13.51 -4.01 8.54
N GLU A 13 -14.13 -4.99 7.87
CA GLU A 13 -13.80 -5.45 6.53
C GLU A 13 -13.62 -4.27 5.58
N ALA A 14 -12.36 -3.96 5.25
CA ALA A 14 -12.01 -2.83 4.42
C ALA A 14 -12.50 -3.12 2.99
N LYS A 15 -13.58 -2.46 2.57
CA LYS A 15 -14.05 -2.53 1.18
C LYS A 15 -12.97 -2.02 0.23
N VAL A 16 -12.39 -2.94 -0.55
CA VAL A 16 -11.46 -2.60 -1.63
C VAL A 16 -12.22 -1.87 -2.72
N ARG A 17 -11.72 -0.70 -3.12
CA ARG A 17 -12.23 0.05 -4.27
C ARG A 17 -11.21 -0.01 -5.38
N VAL A 18 -11.66 -0.32 -6.60
CA VAL A 18 -10.82 -0.17 -7.79
C VAL A 18 -10.60 1.33 -8.01
N GLY A 19 -9.34 1.74 -7.98
CA GLY A 19 -8.91 3.10 -8.28
C GLY A 19 -8.52 3.24 -9.76
N ASP A 20 -8.52 4.48 -10.24
CA ASP A 20 -8.03 4.85 -11.57
C ASP A 20 -6.88 5.88 -11.45
N GLU A 21 -6.39 6.40 -12.59
CA GLU A 21 -5.29 7.37 -12.63
C GLU A 21 -5.62 8.72 -11.96
N ARG A 22 -6.89 9.01 -11.65
CA ARG A 22 -7.28 10.20 -10.87
C ARG A 22 -6.95 10.01 -9.39
N LEU A 23 -6.91 8.76 -8.91
CA LEU A 23 -6.53 8.43 -7.54
C LEU A 23 -5.01 8.36 -7.39
N LEU A 24 -4.33 7.68 -8.32
CA LEU A 24 -2.88 7.54 -8.35
C LEU A 24 -2.39 7.38 -9.78
N LYS A 25 -1.67 8.38 -10.29
CA LYS A 25 -1.05 8.32 -11.61
C LYS A 25 0.38 7.83 -11.51
N VAL A 26 0.69 6.76 -12.23
CA VAL A 26 2.07 6.28 -12.41
C VAL A 26 2.54 6.74 -13.79
N SER A 27 3.68 7.43 -13.85
CA SER A 27 4.26 7.79 -15.14
C SER A 27 4.78 6.55 -15.85
N GLU A 28 4.87 6.61 -17.18
CA GLU A 28 5.39 5.51 -18.01
C GLU A 28 6.79 5.09 -17.54
N GLU A 29 7.69 6.06 -17.34
CA GLU A 29 9.04 5.82 -16.82
C GLU A 29 9.06 5.13 -15.45
N ALA A 30 8.16 5.52 -14.53
CA ALA A 30 8.05 4.90 -13.23
C ALA A 30 7.54 3.45 -13.33
N GLY A 31 6.55 3.20 -14.19
CA GLY A 31 6.05 1.85 -14.46
C GLY A 31 7.13 0.94 -15.03
N ASN A 32 7.89 1.44 -16.00
CA ASN A 32 9.04 0.73 -16.59
C ASN A 32 10.11 0.43 -15.53
N LYS A 33 10.39 1.38 -14.63
CA LYS A 33 11.35 1.18 -13.55
C LYS A 33 10.91 0.10 -12.57
N VAL A 34 9.65 0.13 -12.15
CA VAL A 34 9.05 -0.88 -11.26
C VAL A 34 9.14 -2.27 -11.88
N ARG A 35 8.75 -2.40 -13.14
CA ARG A 35 8.84 -3.66 -13.88
C ARG A 35 10.28 -4.19 -13.94
N SER A 36 11.24 -3.32 -14.25
CA SER A 36 12.66 -3.70 -14.27
C SER A 36 13.17 -4.15 -12.89
N LEU A 37 12.72 -3.51 -11.80
CA LEU A 37 13.08 -3.93 -10.45
C LEU A 37 12.51 -5.30 -10.09
N LEU A 38 11.25 -5.55 -10.45
CA LEU A 38 10.58 -6.84 -10.24
C LEU A 38 11.25 -7.98 -11.01
N GLU A 39 11.60 -7.75 -12.28
CA GLU A 39 12.36 -8.70 -13.10
C GLU A 39 13.73 -9.02 -12.48
N ARG A 40 14.46 -8.00 -12.01
CA ARG A 40 15.76 -8.18 -11.33
C ARG A 40 15.65 -8.97 -10.02
N GLN A 41 14.51 -8.90 -9.35
CA GLN A 41 14.24 -9.65 -8.11
C GLN A 41 13.72 -11.08 -8.39
N GLY A 42 13.59 -11.49 -9.65
CA GLY A 42 13.05 -12.81 -10.02
C GLY A 42 11.55 -12.93 -9.76
N ARG A 43 10.83 -11.81 -9.69
CA ARG A 43 9.40 -11.73 -9.36
C ARG A 43 8.61 -11.02 -10.47
N PRO A 44 8.58 -11.54 -11.71
CA PRO A 44 7.96 -10.86 -12.84
C PRO A 44 6.44 -10.65 -12.70
N GLY A 45 5.76 -11.43 -11.85
CA GLY A 45 4.34 -11.27 -11.52
C GLY A 45 4.06 -10.34 -10.33
N GLY A 46 5.09 -9.78 -9.70
CA GLY A 46 4.92 -8.94 -8.52
C GLY A 46 4.21 -7.61 -8.82
N VAL A 47 3.88 -6.90 -7.75
CA VAL A 47 3.10 -5.66 -7.78
C VAL A 47 3.80 -4.55 -7.01
N LEU A 48 3.54 -3.30 -7.41
CA LEU A 48 3.90 -2.13 -6.61
C LEU A 48 2.78 -1.85 -5.61
N ARG A 49 3.09 -1.91 -4.33
CA ARG A 49 2.22 -1.48 -3.25
C ARG A 49 2.55 -0.05 -2.84
N VAL A 50 1.52 0.78 -2.78
CA VAL A 50 1.61 2.16 -2.28
C VAL A 50 0.82 2.26 -0.99
N ALA A 51 1.45 2.78 0.06
CA ALA A 51 0.79 3.06 1.33
C ALA A 51 0.98 4.53 1.71
N VAL A 52 -0.06 5.13 2.26
CA VAL A 52 0.00 6.45 2.87
C VAL A 52 0.15 6.27 4.37
N VAL A 53 1.15 6.90 4.96
CA VAL A 53 1.41 6.85 6.39
C VAL A 53 1.48 8.26 6.98
N GLY A 54 1.13 8.38 8.25
CA GLY A 54 1.28 9.64 8.99
C GLY A 54 2.76 9.97 9.19
N GLY A 55 3.16 11.18 8.81
CA GLY A 55 4.50 11.73 8.97
C GLY A 55 4.64 12.76 10.10
N GLY A 56 3.62 12.91 10.95
CA GLY A 56 3.61 13.89 12.05
C GLY A 56 3.42 15.32 11.56
N CYS A 57 4.23 16.26 12.06
CA CYS A 57 4.16 17.68 11.66
C CYS A 57 4.45 17.89 10.17
N SER A 58 5.11 16.94 9.51
CA SER A 58 5.41 16.98 8.07
C SER A 58 4.24 16.52 7.19
N GLY A 59 3.10 16.11 7.78
CA GLY A 59 1.90 15.71 7.05
C GLY A 59 1.88 14.21 6.71
N LEU A 60 1.62 13.89 5.44
CA LEU A 60 1.50 12.50 4.96
C LEU A 60 2.78 12.09 4.23
N GLN A 61 3.16 10.82 4.35
CA GLN A 61 4.27 10.21 3.62
C GLN A 61 3.77 9.03 2.79
N TYR A 62 4.41 8.81 1.65
CA TYR A 62 4.16 7.67 0.78
C TYR A 62 5.24 6.61 1.00
N LYS A 63 4.83 5.37 1.24
CA LYS A 63 5.69 4.19 1.23
C LYS A 63 5.41 3.38 -0.03
N LEU A 64 6.48 2.99 -0.71
CA LEU A 64 6.46 2.18 -1.92
C LEU A 64 7.15 0.86 -1.60
N ASP A 65 6.49 -0.26 -1.91
CA ASP A 65 7.02 -1.60 -1.67
C ASP A 65 6.72 -2.51 -2.85
N LEU A 66 7.62 -3.45 -3.14
CA LEU A 66 7.43 -4.45 -4.19
C LEU A 66 7.02 -5.77 -3.53
N GLN A 67 5.83 -6.25 -3.85
CA GLN A 67 5.25 -7.44 -3.24
C GLN A 67 4.93 -8.50 -4.29
N ASP A 68 4.76 -9.73 -3.83
CA ASP A 68 4.18 -10.80 -4.65
C ASP A 68 2.66 -10.57 -4.78
N THR A 69 2.07 -11.09 -5.86
CA THR A 69 0.65 -10.92 -6.21
C THR A 69 -0.30 -11.55 -5.21
#